data_AF-A0A5E5QPT4-F1
#
_entry.id   AF-A0A5E5QPT4-F1
#
_cell.length_a   1.000
_cell.length_b   1.000
_cell.length_c   1.000
_cell.angle_alpha   90.00
_cell.angle_beta   90.00
_cell.angle_gamma   90.00
#
_symmetry.space_group_name_H-M   'P 1'
#
loop_
_entity.id
_entity.type
_entity.pdbx_description
1 polymer ?
#
loop_
_entity_poly.entity_id
_entity_poly.type
_entity_poly.pdbx_seq_one_letter_code
_entity_poly.pdbx_strand_id
1 'polypeptide(L)' 'MATYSTSQFKNGLKLMLGGNPCSIISNEIRKPGKGQASNRVKLKDLIT' A
#
# COMPACT_ATOMS: atom_id res chain seq x y z
N MET A 1 17.65 -0.34 5.19
CA MET A 1 16.49 0.25 4.50
C MET A 1 15.53 -0.87 4.16
N ALA A 2 14.37 -0.94 4.82
CA ALA A 2 13.37 -1.96 4.51
C ALA A 2 12.52 -1.48 3.32
N THR A 3 12.74 -2.07 2.14
CA THR A 3 11.93 -1.85 0.96
C THR A 3 10.80 -2.87 0.93
N TYR A 4 9.56 -2.43 1.10
CA TYR A 4 8.39 -3.30 0.99
C TYR A 4 7.86 -3.29 -0.44
N SER A 5 7.68 -4.47 -1.03
CA SER A 5 6.97 -4.61 -2.30
C SER A 5 5.46 -4.54 -2.09
N THR A 6 4.72 -4.12 -3.12
CA THR A 6 3.23 -4.05 -3.11
C THR A 6 2.56 -5.42 -2.85
N SER A 7 3.27 -6.51 -3.10
CA SER A 7 2.85 -7.88 -2.75
C SER A 7 2.85 -8.16 -1.24
N GLN A 8 3.62 -7.40 -0.46
CA GLN A 8 3.74 -7.55 0.99
C GLN A 8 2.80 -6.60 1.76
N PHE A 9 1.98 -5.84 1.04
CA PHE A 9 1.06 -4.87 1.63
C PHE A 9 -0.06 -5.59 2.38
N LYS A 10 -0.05 -5.44 3.71
CA LYS A 10 -1.07 -5.95 4.62
C LYS A 10 -1.73 -4.78 5.34
N ASN A 11 -2.94 -5.00 5.80
CA ASN A 11 -3.63 -4.03 6.65
C ASN A 11 -2.83 -3.81 7.95
N GLY A 12 -2.65 -2.55 8.36
CA GLY A 12 -1.83 -2.17 9.50
C GLY A 12 -0.31 -2.06 9.22
N LEU A 13 0.14 -2.35 7.99
CA LEU A 13 1.53 -2.11 7.60
C LEU A 13 1.80 -0.60 7.57
N LYS A 14 2.83 -0.17 8.31
CA LYS A 14 3.29 1.22 8.32
C LYS A 14 4.42 1.39 7.30
N LEU A 15 4.30 2.42 6.49
CA LEU A 15 5.21 2.75 5.41
C LEU A 15 5.59 4.22 5.49
N MET A 16 6.76 4.56 4.94
CA MET A 16 7.12 5.95 4.70
C MET A 16 6.90 6.29 3.22
N LEU A 17 6.04 7.27 2.97
CA LEU A 17 5.73 7.80 1.64
C LEU A 17 6.08 9.28 1.61
N GLY A 18 7.06 9.65 0.79
CA GLY A 18 7.46 11.05 0.61
C GLY A 18 7.94 11.76 1.88
N GLY A 19 8.41 11.02 2.89
CA GLY A 19 8.80 11.58 4.19
C GLY A 19 7.72 11.52 5.26
N ASN A 20 6.49 11.10 4.93
CA ASN A 20 5.40 10.96 5.89
C ASN A 20 5.14 9.49 6.24
N PRO A 21 4.95 9.15 7.53
CA PRO A 21 4.51 7.84 7.95
C PRO A 21 3.01 7.67 7.66
N CYS A 22 2.69 6.65 6.89
CA CYS A 22 1.33 6.26 6.54
C CYS A 22 1.08 4.82 6.98
N SER A 23 -0.16 4.49 7.33
CA SER A 23 -0.60 3.12 7.61
C SER A 23 -1.55 2.64 6.52
N ILE A 24 -1.36 1.43 6.02
CA ILE A 24 -2.33 0.80 5.10
C ILE A 24 -3.60 0.43 5.88
N ILE A 25 -4.76 0.90 5.41
CA ILE A 25 -6.09 0.54 5.94
C ILE A 25 -6.72 -0.59 5.12
N SER A 26 -6.51 -0.59 3.81
CA SER A 26 -7.06 -1.60 2.92
C SER A 26 -6.17 -1.77 1.71
N ASN A 27 -6.07 -3.00 1.23
CA ASN A 27 -5.32 -3.36 0.04
C ASN A 27 -6.20 -4.27 -0.84
N GLU A 28 -6.67 -3.73 -1.95
CA GLU A 28 -7.48 -4.47 -2.92
C GLU A 28 -6.65 -4.77 -4.16
N ILE A 29 -6.48 -6.05 -4.47
CA ILE A 29 -5.73 -6.49 -5.65
C ILE A 29 -6.70 -6.61 -6.82
N ARG A 30 -6.51 -5.80 -7.87
CA ARG A 30 -7.30 -5.89 -9.10
C ARG A 30 -6.46 -6.55 -10.20
N LYS A 31 -6.88 -7.74 -10.64
CA LYS A 31 -6.27 -8.48 -11.75
C LYS A 31 -7.25 -8.54 -12.93
N PRO A 32 -7.16 -7.64 -13.92
CA PRO A 32 -7.98 -7.73 -15.12
C PRO A 32 -7.54 -8.92 -15.99
N GLY A 33 -8.49 -9.60 -16.63
CA GLY A 33 -8.19 -10.78 -17.47
C GLY A 33 -7.28 -10.48 -18.68
N LYS A 34 -7.29 -9.24 -19.17
CA LYS A 34 -6.34 -8.69 -20.14
C LYS A 34 -5.90 -7.29 -19.67
N GLY A 35 -4.78 -7.22 -18.94
CA GLY A 35 -4.20 -5.97 -18.45
C GLY A 35 -3.20 -6.20 -17.31
N GLN A 36 -2.51 -5.13 -16.91
CA GLN A 36 -1.56 -5.21 -15.80
C GLN A 36 -2.31 -5.29 -14.46
N ALA A 37 -1.82 -6.13 -13.55
CA ALA A 37 -2.33 -6.19 -12.19
C ALA A 37 -1.98 -4.90 -11.44
N SER A 38 -2.98 -4.33 -10.75
CA SER A 38 -2.81 -3.11 -9.96
C SER A 38 -3.36 -3.34 -8.55
N ASN A 39 -2.68 -2.80 -7.53
CA ASN A 39 -3.24 -2.74 -6.19
C ASN A 39 -3.87 -1.38 -5.94
N ARG A 40 -5.11 -1.37 -5.46
CA ARG A 40 -5.76 -0.20 -4.91
C ARG A 40 -5.54 -0.21 -3.40
N VAL A 41 -4.65 0.65 -2.93
CA VAL A 41 -4.25 0.74 -1.53
C VAL A 41 -4.89 1.98 -0.92
N LYS A 42 -5.64 1.81 0.17
CA LYS A 42 -6.08 2.93 1.01
C LYS A 42 -5.08 3.12 2.13
N LEU A 43 -4.53 4.31 2.20
CA LEU A 43 -3.55 4.72 3.19
C LEU A 43 -4.20 5.73 4.14
N LYS A 44 -3.77 5.71 5.40
CA LYS A 44 -4.05 6.72 6.40
C LYS A 44 -2.76 7.41 6.77
N ASP A 45 -2.73 8.73 6.68
CA ASP A 45 -1.62 9.50 7.24
C ASP A 45 -1.64 9.43 8.77
N LEU A 46 -0.45 9.30 9.37
CA LEU A 46 -0.30 9.18 10.83
C LEU A 46 0.16 10.47 11.50
N ILE A 47 0.52 11.50 10.71
CA ILE A 47 0.98 12.79 11.23
C ILE A 47 -0.19 13.76 11.44
N THR A 48 -1.22 13.68 10.60
CA THR A 48 -2.42 14.53 10.65
C THR A 48 -3.55 13.80 11.36
#